data_AF-A0A2A3TAV5-F1
#
_entry.id   AF-A0A2A3TAV5-F1
#
_cell.length_a   1.000
_cell.length_b   1.000
_cell.length_c   1.000
_cell.angle_alpha   90.00
_cell.angle_beta   90.00
_cell.angle_gamma   90.00
#
_symmetry.space_group_name_H-M   'P 1'
#
loop_
_entity.id
_entity.type
_entity.pdbx_description
1 polymer ?
#
loop_
_entity_poly.entity_id
_entity_poly.type
_entity_poly.pdbx_seq_one_letter_code
_entity_poly.pdbx_strand_id
1 'polypeptide(L)'
;MRNDERYEIQRAFDLFPHVAGSSWAVIWFRMKGIKKPTREEYREKTLEYFKKIEPIFDSFPREKEFDEINKYIENRKNEEFKKIKSGENDEVEVRYNRYVDYG
;
A
#
# COMPACT_ATOMS: atom_id res chain seq x y z
N MET A 1 -1.84 13.12 -20.00
CA MET A 1 -0.58 12.93 -19.24
C MET A 1 0.50 12.26 -20.08
N ARG A 2 1.73 12.77 -19.98
CA ARG A 2 2.94 12.13 -20.51
C ARG A 2 3.44 11.01 -19.56
N ASN A 3 4.29 10.12 -20.04
CA ASN A 3 4.76 8.96 -19.25
C ASN A 3 5.65 9.36 -18.06
N ASP A 4 6.41 10.44 -18.19
CA ASP A 4 7.26 11.02 -17.14
C ASP A 4 6.45 11.51 -15.94
N GLU A 5 5.30 12.14 -16.19
CA GLU A 5 4.39 12.65 -15.14
C GLU A 5 3.78 11.52 -14.28
N ARG A 6 3.68 10.29 -14.82
CA ARG A 6 3.10 9.13 -14.13
C ARG A 6 4.13 8.27 -13.42
N TYR A 7 5.40 8.36 -13.80
CA TYR A 7 6.44 7.45 -13.33
C TYR A 7 6.59 7.45 -11.81
N GLU A 8 6.70 8.64 -11.20
CA GLU A 8 6.86 8.74 -9.73
C GLU A 8 5.59 8.29 -8.98
N ILE A 9 4.41 8.47 -9.58
CA ILE A 9 3.14 7.98 -9.00
C ILE A 9 3.12 6.44 -9.02
N GLN A 10 3.48 5.83 -10.15
CA GLN A 10 3.57 4.38 -10.28
C GLN A 10 4.56 3.82 -9.27
N ARG A 11 5.78 4.37 -9.25
CA ARG A 11 6.83 3.99 -8.31
C ARG A 11 6.39 4.11 -6.85
N ALA A 12 5.68 5.17 -6.49
CA ALA A 12 5.16 5.34 -5.13
C ALA A 12 4.16 4.23 -4.77
N PHE A 13 3.20 3.91 -5.65
CA PHE A 13 2.24 2.83 -5.39
C PHE A 13 2.87 1.43 -5.44
N ASP A 14 3.96 1.25 -6.17
CA ASP A 14 4.73 0.01 -6.18
C ASP A 14 5.61 -0.15 -4.91
N LEU A 15 5.83 0.90 -4.11
CA LEU A 15 6.73 0.87 -2.94
C LEU A 15 6.03 1.15 -1.61
N PHE A 16 4.95 1.92 -1.59
CA PHE A 16 4.26 2.30 -0.35
C PHE A 16 3.53 1.16 0.36
N PRO A 17 2.81 0.24 -0.32
CA PRO A 17 2.18 -0.92 0.34
C PRO A 17 3.19 -1.72 1.17
N HIS A 18 4.41 -1.76 0.70
CA HIS A 18 5.53 -2.48 1.27
C HIS A 18 6.13 -1.79 2.49
N VAL A 19 6.48 -0.51 2.33
CA VAL A 19 7.15 0.27 3.38
C VAL A 19 6.13 0.74 4.41
N ALA A 20 5.11 1.48 3.97
CA ALA A 20 4.10 2.06 4.85
C ALA A 20 3.03 1.05 5.30
N GLY A 21 2.75 -0.01 4.53
CA GLY A 21 1.83 -1.08 4.93
C GLY A 21 2.53 -2.23 5.65
N SER A 22 3.15 -3.13 4.89
CA SER A 22 3.66 -4.41 5.39
C SER A 22 4.70 -4.27 6.49
N SER A 23 5.64 -3.33 6.37
CA SER A 23 6.72 -3.20 7.36
C SER A 23 6.16 -2.82 8.75
N TRP A 24 5.19 -1.90 8.79
CA TRP A 24 4.54 -1.50 10.04
C TRP A 24 3.56 -2.55 10.56
N ALA A 25 2.86 -3.27 9.67
CA ALA A 25 2.04 -4.42 10.06
C ALA A 25 2.88 -5.50 10.76
N VAL A 26 4.05 -5.84 10.22
CA VAL A 26 4.99 -6.79 10.84
C VAL A 26 5.46 -6.32 12.21
N ILE A 27 5.85 -5.05 12.34
CA ILE A 27 6.25 -4.49 13.65
C ILE A 27 5.11 -4.61 14.66
N TRP A 28 3.87 -4.30 14.24
CA TRP A 28 2.71 -4.44 15.10
C TRP A 28 2.46 -5.89 15.54
N PHE A 29 2.51 -6.85 14.61
CA PHE A 29 2.36 -8.27 14.95
C PHE A 29 3.43 -8.74 15.93
N ARG A 30 4.69 -8.31 15.74
CA ARG A 30 5.79 -8.58 16.68
C ARG A 30 5.53 -8.00 18.06
N MET A 31 5.10 -6.74 18.13
CA MET A 31 4.74 -6.09 19.41
C MET A 31 3.59 -6.82 20.13
N LYS A 32 2.68 -7.45 19.37
CA LYS A 32 1.58 -8.27 19.91
C LYS A 32 1.95 -9.73 20.16
N GLY A 33 3.18 -10.16 19.82
CA GLY A 33 3.60 -11.55 19.93
C GLY A 33 2.93 -12.51 18.94
N ILE A 34 2.31 -11.99 17.87
CA ILE A 34 1.58 -12.78 16.88
C ILE A 34 2.57 -13.24 15.80
N LYS A 35 3.00 -14.51 15.85
CA LYS A 35 4.01 -15.06 14.93
C LYS A 35 3.45 -15.54 13.59
N LYS A 36 2.21 -16.02 13.58
CA LYS A 36 1.57 -16.64 12.40
C LYS A 36 0.17 -16.07 12.19
N PRO A 37 0.04 -14.78 11.85
CA PRO A 37 -1.25 -14.26 11.40
C PRO A 37 -1.67 -15.04 10.16
N THR A 38 -2.97 -15.14 9.92
CA THR A 38 -3.48 -15.58 8.62
C THR A 38 -3.12 -14.57 7.53
N ARG A 39 -3.17 -14.98 6.25
CA ARG A 39 -2.97 -14.06 5.13
C ARG A 39 -3.96 -12.90 5.16
N GLU A 40 -5.22 -13.19 5.50
CA GLU A 40 -6.26 -12.18 5.58
C GLU A 40 -5.96 -11.14 6.67
N GLU A 41 -5.66 -11.58 7.90
CA GLU A 41 -5.26 -10.67 8.98
C GLU A 41 -4.03 -9.82 8.60
N TYR A 42 -3.06 -10.42 7.91
CA TYR A 42 -1.88 -9.70 7.45
C TYR A 42 -2.20 -8.64 6.39
N ARG A 43 -3.05 -8.96 5.40
CA ARG A 43 -3.51 -8.03 4.36
C ARG A 43 -4.32 -6.89 4.96
N GLU A 44 -5.24 -7.20 5.88
CA GLU A 44 -6.04 -6.19 6.58
C GLU A 44 -5.16 -5.24 7.39
N LYS A 45 -4.18 -5.78 8.13
CA LYS A 45 -3.23 -4.96 8.90
C LYS A 45 -2.34 -4.13 7.98
N THR A 46 -1.89 -4.69 6.86
CA THR A 46 -1.12 -3.99 5.82
C THR A 46 -1.93 -2.82 5.26
N LEU A 47 -3.21 -3.02 4.93
CA LEU A 47 -4.12 -1.97 4.47
C LEU A 47 -4.38 -0.91 5.54
N GLU A 48 -4.56 -1.31 6.81
CA GLU A 48 -4.75 -0.37 7.91
C GLU A 48 -3.59 0.62 8.00
N TYR A 49 -2.35 0.12 7.95
CA TYR A 49 -1.16 0.97 8.01
C TYR A 49 -0.94 1.75 6.71
N PHE A 50 -1.15 1.14 5.55
CA PHE A 50 -1.03 1.83 4.27
C PHE A 50 -2.01 3.01 4.18
N LYS A 51 -3.25 2.87 4.66
CA LYS A 51 -4.21 3.98 4.71
C LYS A 51 -3.77 5.15 5.59
N LYS A 52 -2.83 4.97 6.53
CA LYS A 52 -2.31 6.09 7.34
C LYS A 52 -1.54 7.13 6.52
N ILE A 53 -1.14 6.80 5.29
CA ILE A 53 -0.49 7.78 4.39
C ILE A 53 -1.48 8.53 3.50
N GLU A 54 -2.79 8.27 3.61
CA GLU A 54 -3.82 9.00 2.85
C GLU A 54 -3.70 10.54 2.91
N PRO A 55 -3.29 11.16 4.03
CA PRO A 55 -3.07 12.62 4.08
C PRO A 55 -2.08 13.15 3.04
N ILE A 56 -1.15 12.32 2.55
CA ILE A 56 -0.24 12.71 1.45
C ILE A 56 -1.05 12.96 0.17
N PHE A 57 -1.99 12.07 -0.17
CA PHE A 57 -2.82 12.21 -1.36
C PHE A 57 -3.79 13.39 -1.24
N ASP A 58 -4.28 13.65 -0.02
CA ASP A 58 -5.15 14.80 0.24
C ASP A 58 -4.42 16.14 0.19
N SER A 59 -3.08 16.15 0.26
CA SER A 59 -2.28 17.37 0.24
C SER A 59 -2.08 17.98 -1.15
N PHE A 60 -2.48 17.27 -2.22
CA PHE A 60 -2.29 17.76 -3.58
C PHE A 60 -3.28 18.88 -3.95
N PRO A 61 -2.86 19.83 -4.80
CA PRO A 61 -3.74 20.91 -5.29
C PRO A 61 -4.97 20.35 -6.02
N ARG A 62 -6.14 21.00 -5.88
CA ARG A 62 -7.44 20.53 -6.40
C ARG A 62 -8.03 21.44 -7.49
N GLU A 63 -7.20 22.28 -8.09
CA GLU A 63 -7.56 23.13 -9.22
C GLU A 63 -7.90 22.27 -10.45
N LYS A 64 -8.81 22.77 -11.28
CA LYS A 64 -9.33 22.05 -12.45
C LYS A 64 -8.25 21.59 -13.43
N GLU A 65 -7.14 22.30 -13.51
CA GLU A 65 -5.98 21.93 -14.35
C GLU A 65 -5.26 20.66 -13.87
N PHE A 66 -5.42 20.28 -12.60
CA PHE A 66 -4.83 19.06 -12.02
C PHE A 66 -5.82 17.89 -11.91
N ASP A 67 -7.05 18.03 -12.42
CA ASP A 67 -8.08 16.98 -12.33
C ASP A 67 -7.62 15.64 -12.95
N GLU A 68 -6.87 15.67 -14.05
CA GLU A 68 -6.41 14.44 -14.72
C GLU A 68 -5.44 13.66 -13.82
N ILE A 69 -4.46 14.34 -13.23
CA ILE A 69 -3.44 13.70 -12.39
C ILE A 69 -4.01 13.25 -11.04
N ASN A 70 -4.90 14.05 -10.44
CA ASN A 70 -5.59 13.67 -9.21
C ASN A 70 -6.47 12.42 -9.40
N LYS A 71 -7.21 12.34 -10.52
CA LYS A 71 -7.97 11.12 -10.86
C LYS A 71 -7.06 9.91 -11.05
N TYR A 72 -5.89 10.10 -11.66
CA TYR A 72 -4.93 9.01 -11.83
C TYR A 72 -4.39 8.50 -10.49
N ILE A 73 -4.01 9.39 -9.57
CA ILE A 73 -3.56 9.03 -8.21
C ILE A 73 -4.66 8.26 -7.48
N GLU A 74 -5.91 8.75 -7.53
CA GLU A 74 -7.04 8.10 -6.88
C GLU A 74 -7.32 6.71 -7.44
N ASN A 75 -7.25 6.55 -8.76
CA ASN A 75 -7.41 5.25 -9.41
C ASN A 75 -6.31 4.27 -8.99
N ARG A 76 -5.03 4.70 -9.03
CA ARG A 76 -3.89 3.85 -8.61
C ARG A 76 -3.99 3.45 -7.15
N LYS A 77 -4.37 4.37 -6.25
CA LYS A 77 -4.65 4.07 -4.84
C LYS A 77 -5.70 2.97 -4.68
N ASN A 78 -6.84 3.12 -5.35
CA ASN A 78 -7.95 2.19 -5.23
C ASN A 78 -7.63 0.82 -5.86
N GLU A 79 -6.90 0.79 -6.96
CA GLU A 79 -6.35 -0.45 -7.54
C GLU A 79 -5.43 -1.16 -6.56
N GLU A 80 -4.53 -0.41 -5.92
CA GLU A 80 -3.56 -0.99 -4.99
C GLU A 80 -4.25 -1.55 -3.74
N PHE A 81 -5.23 -0.84 -3.20
CA PHE A 81 -6.06 -1.36 -2.10
C PHE A 81 -6.80 -2.65 -2.48
N LYS A 82 -7.32 -2.73 -3.70
CA LYS A 82 -7.98 -3.95 -4.20
C LYS A 82 -7.00 -5.11 -4.30
N LYS A 83 -5.83 -4.90 -4.91
CA LYS A 83 -4.79 -5.93 -5.07
C LYS A 83 -4.33 -6.50 -3.74
N ILE A 84 -4.06 -5.64 -2.75
CA ILE A 84 -3.66 -6.10 -1.41
C ILE A 84 -4.79 -6.91 -0.78
N LYS A 85 -6.05 -6.45 -0.90
CA LYS A 85 -7.20 -7.15 -0.31
C LYS A 85 -7.45 -8.52 -0.96
N SER A 86 -7.36 -8.60 -2.30
CA SER A 86 -7.57 -9.86 -3.04
C SER A 86 -6.37 -10.79 -3.00
N GLY A 87 -5.19 -10.31 -2.61
CA GLY A 87 -3.95 -11.08 -2.61
C GLY A 87 -3.22 -11.10 -3.95
N GLU A 88 -3.52 -10.14 -4.83
CA GLU A 88 -2.87 -9.93 -6.13
C GLU A 88 -1.66 -8.99 -6.04
N ASN A 89 -1.30 -8.52 -4.84
CA ASN A 89 -0.06 -7.80 -4.63
C ASN A 89 1.05 -8.79 -4.24
N ASP A 90 1.80 -9.27 -5.24
CA ASP A 90 2.86 -10.27 -5.08
C ASP A 90 3.89 -9.91 -4.00
N GLU A 91 4.30 -8.65 -3.93
CA GLU A 91 5.30 -8.19 -2.99
C GLU A 91 4.80 -8.19 -1.53
N VAL A 92 3.52 -7.88 -1.31
CA VAL A 92 2.87 -8.04 0.01
C VAL A 92 2.80 -9.52 0.38
N GLU A 93 2.46 -10.40 -0.57
CA GLU A 93 2.39 -11.84 -0.33
C GLU A 93 3.77 -12.47 -0.06
N VAL A 94 4.81 -12.03 -0.75
CA VAL A 94 6.20 -12.44 -0.50
C VAL A 94 6.64 -12.02 0.90
N ARG A 95 6.27 -10.81 1.35
CA ARG A 95 6.59 -10.33 2.70
C ARG A 95 5.85 -11.10 3.79
N TYR A 96 4.60 -11.46 3.54
CA TYR A 96 3.86 -12.36 4.43
C TYR A 96 4.60 -13.69 4.59
N ASN A 97 4.98 -14.34 3.48
CA ASN A 97 5.69 -15.62 3.51
C ASN A 97 6.98 -15.48 4.33
N ARG A 98 7.78 -14.44 4.05
CA ARG A 98 9.02 -14.17 4.78
C ARG A 98 8.78 -13.95 6.28
N TYR A 99 7.71 -13.27 6.66
CA TYR A 99 7.38 -13.07 8.06
C TYR A 99 6.96 -14.37 8.75
N VAL A 100 6.14 -15.20 8.12
CA VAL A 100 5.71 -16.48 8.72
C VAL A 100 6.85 -17.51 8.77
N ASP A 101 7.73 -17.52 7.77
CA ASP A 101 8.81 -18.49 7.66
C ASP A 101 10.00 -18.17 8.56
N TYR A 102 10.30 -16.88 8.78
CA TYR A 102 11.51 -16.42 9.47
C TYR A 102 11.27 -15.45 10.63
N GLY A 103 10.03 -15.03 10.88
CA GLY A 103 9.67 -13.94 11.81
C GLY A 103 9.28 -14.35 13.21
#